data_AF-A0A7J0FVY5-F1
#
_entry.id   AF-A0A7J0FVY5-F1
#
_cell.length_a   1.000
_cell.length_b   1.000
_cell.length_c   1.000
_cell.angle_alpha   90.00
_cell.angle_beta   90.00
_cell.angle_gamma   90.00
#
_symmetry.space_group_name_H-M   'P 1'
#
loop_
_entity.id
_entity.type
_entity.pdbx_description
1 polymer ?
#
loop_
_entity_poly.entity_id
_entity_poly.type
_entity_poly.pdbx_seq_one_letter_code
_entity_poly.pdbx_strand_id
1 'polypeptide(L)'
;MCQTWSSTSSRQGEWRLLHSSIGISAMHMQLLRNNKVVMFDRTDFGPSNLSLPGGLCRHDRADTVLQNDCTAHSLLYDVGTNTVRPLMIQTDTWCSSGSVFPDGTLVQTGGYNDGDHTVRILAPCTDNYCDWIEVHDYLSERRWYATNQILSDGRIIIIGGRRQFTYEFYPRSSQASSPSSNTFWLNFLRETRDDDENNLYPFVHLLPNGNLFVFANTRAISLDYKQNVVVTEFPAIPGGDPRNYPSSGSSVLLPMNDVQNEPIEAEIMICGGAPRGAFSLAMHRTVTAVGPSTAEIAPPGYYMLFVVHAGVPSSGMWVRIQ
;
A
#
# COMPACT_ATOMS: atom_id res chain seq x y z
N MET A 1 15.59 -30.65 -27.96
CA MET A 1 14.73 -30.26 -29.10
C MET A 1 13.59 -29.40 -28.53
N CYS A 2 13.82 -28.09 -28.37
CA CYS A 2 12.79 -27.15 -27.93
C CYS A 2 12.11 -26.58 -29.17
N GLN A 3 10.84 -26.91 -29.38
CA GLN A 3 10.03 -26.29 -30.41
C GLN A 3 9.67 -24.87 -29.94
N THR A 4 10.14 -23.88 -30.69
CA THR A 4 9.64 -22.51 -30.65
C THR A 4 8.20 -22.52 -31.17
N TRP A 5 7.25 -22.24 -30.27
CA TRP A 5 5.87 -21.96 -30.69
C TRP A 5 5.85 -20.59 -31.34
N SER A 6 5.59 -20.54 -32.65
CA SER A 6 5.25 -19.31 -33.34
C SER A 6 3.89 -18.83 -32.80
N SER A 7 3.87 -17.73 -32.05
CA SER A 7 2.63 -17.11 -31.58
C SER A 7 1.86 -16.52 -32.76
N THR A 8 0.83 -17.23 -33.22
CA THR A 8 -0.20 -16.68 -34.09
C THR A 8 -1.31 -16.08 -33.21
N SER A 9 -1.73 -14.85 -33.55
CA SER A 9 -2.86 -14.10 -32.98
C SER A 9 -2.64 -13.36 -31.66
N SER A 10 -2.68 -12.03 -31.77
CA SER A 10 -2.76 -11.01 -30.74
C SER A 10 -3.96 -11.21 -29.81
N ARG A 11 -3.78 -11.91 -28.69
CA ARG A 11 -4.68 -11.77 -27.52
C ARG A 11 -4.17 -10.65 -26.64
N GLN A 12 -4.27 -9.41 -27.13
CA GLN A 12 -4.13 -8.25 -26.26
C GLN A 12 -5.34 -8.28 -25.32
N GLY A 13 -5.12 -8.21 -24.00
CA GLY A 13 -6.21 -8.15 -23.03
C GLY A 13 -7.14 -6.96 -23.30
N GLU A 14 -8.36 -6.97 -22.74
CA GLU A 14 -9.30 -5.86 -22.87
C GLU A 14 -9.40 -5.04 -21.57
N TRP A 15 -9.52 -3.73 -21.71
CA TRP A 15 -9.87 -2.82 -20.61
C TRP A 15 -11.34 -2.43 -20.74
N ARG A 16 -12.10 -2.53 -19.65
CA ARG A 16 -13.50 -2.14 -19.61
C ARG A 16 -13.78 -1.30 -18.38
N LEU A 17 -14.40 -0.15 -18.61
CA LEU A 17 -14.92 0.69 -17.55
C LEU A 17 -16.15 0.00 -16.95
N LEU A 18 -16.12 -0.30 -15.65
CA LEU A 18 -17.22 -0.97 -14.95
C LEU A 18 -18.26 0.02 -14.43
N HIS A 19 -17.78 1.12 -13.82
CA HIS A 19 -18.58 2.23 -13.32
C HIS A 19 -17.87 3.54 -13.68
N SER A 20 -18.62 4.55 -14.13
CA SER A 20 -18.07 5.90 -14.33
C SER A 20 -17.72 6.59 -13.02
N SER A 21 -18.40 6.21 -11.92
CA SER A 21 -18.10 6.62 -10.56
C SER A 21 -18.68 5.60 -9.58
N ILE A 22 -17.94 5.34 -8.50
CA ILE A 22 -18.39 4.58 -7.33
C ILE A 22 -18.69 5.49 -6.12
N GLY A 23 -18.58 6.81 -6.32
CA GLY A 23 -18.88 7.84 -5.34
C GLY A 23 -17.72 8.28 -4.43
N ILE A 24 -16.62 7.53 -4.36
CA ILE A 24 -15.40 7.87 -3.59
C ILE A 24 -14.14 7.84 -4.47
N SER A 25 -13.05 8.47 -4.01
CA SER A 25 -11.73 8.35 -4.64
C SER A 25 -10.92 7.27 -3.93
N ALA A 26 -11.12 6.00 -4.32
CA ALA A 26 -10.52 4.86 -3.63
C ALA A 26 -8.97 4.97 -3.53
N MET A 27 -8.48 5.34 -2.35
CA MET A 27 -7.06 5.43 -2.04
C MET A 27 -6.51 4.07 -1.60
N HIS A 28 -7.35 3.28 -0.91
CA HIS A 28 -7.04 1.90 -0.53
C HIS A 28 -8.09 0.95 -1.08
N MET A 29 -7.64 -0.23 -1.51
CA MET A 29 -8.49 -1.28 -2.06
C MET A 29 -7.98 -2.64 -1.60
N GLN A 30 -8.89 -3.53 -1.20
CA GLN A 30 -8.57 -4.89 -0.79
C GLN A 30 -9.58 -5.88 -1.36
N LEU A 31 -9.11 -6.82 -2.17
CA LEU A 31 -9.91 -7.97 -2.58
C LEU A 31 -10.08 -8.93 -1.39
N LEU A 32 -11.32 -9.34 -1.13
CA LEU A 32 -11.69 -10.33 -0.14
C LEU A 32 -11.94 -11.70 -0.80
N ARG A 33 -11.95 -12.75 0.02
CA ARG A 33 -12.15 -14.15 -0.43
C ARG A 33 -13.53 -14.42 -1.05
N ASN A 34 -14.51 -13.54 -0.82
CA ASN A 34 -15.88 -13.69 -1.30
C ASN A 34 -16.16 -12.90 -2.61
N ASN A 35 -15.14 -12.63 -3.42
CA ASN A 35 -15.24 -11.83 -4.67
C ASN A 35 -15.80 -10.43 -4.46
N LYS A 36 -15.62 -9.87 -3.26
CA LYS A 36 -15.92 -8.47 -2.96
C LYS A 36 -14.62 -7.70 -2.77
N VAL A 37 -14.63 -6.43 -3.14
CA VAL A 37 -13.51 -5.51 -2.95
C VAL A 37 -13.95 -4.44 -1.96
N VAL A 38 -13.23 -4.31 -0.85
CA VAL A 38 -13.40 -3.19 0.06
C VAL A 38 -12.57 -2.04 -0.48
N MET A 39 -13.18 -0.88 -0.64
CA MET A 39 -12.52 0.34 -1.10
C MET A 39 -12.79 1.46 -0.10
N PHE A 40 -11.78 2.28 0.18
CA PHE A 40 -11.95 3.40 1.11
C PHE A 40 -11.01 4.55 0.80
N ASP A 41 -11.46 5.72 1.21
CA ASP A 41 -10.84 7.02 1.03
C ASP A 41 -10.65 7.70 2.39
N ARG A 42 -9.93 8.82 2.39
CA ARG A 42 -9.81 9.74 3.53
C ARG A 42 -11.14 10.44 3.83
N THR A 43 -11.35 10.87 5.07
CA THR A 43 -12.59 11.56 5.48
C THR A 43 -12.46 13.08 5.50
N ASP A 44 -11.23 13.60 5.54
CA ASP A 44 -10.90 15.01 5.74
C ASP A 44 -10.75 15.80 4.42
N PHE A 45 -11.36 15.35 3.32
CA PHE A 45 -11.28 16.02 2.01
C PHE A 45 -12.61 16.66 1.54
N GLY A 46 -13.67 16.51 2.33
CA GLY A 46 -15.02 16.97 1.98
C GLY A 46 -15.97 15.82 1.63
N PRO A 47 -17.21 16.12 1.23
CA PRO A 47 -18.25 15.09 1.11
C PRO A 47 -18.00 14.24 -0.13
N SER A 48 -18.26 12.94 -0.01
CA SER A 48 -18.23 12.04 -1.15
C SER A 48 -19.53 12.12 -1.96
N ASN A 49 -19.53 11.50 -3.14
CA ASN A 49 -20.72 11.38 -3.98
C ASN A 49 -21.47 10.05 -3.74
N LEU A 50 -21.39 9.52 -2.51
CA LEU A 50 -22.08 8.31 -2.05
C LEU A 50 -22.74 8.58 -0.69
N SER A 51 -24.05 8.47 -0.59
CA SER A 51 -24.74 8.69 0.69
C SER A 51 -24.73 7.44 1.58
N LEU A 52 -24.66 7.64 2.90
CA LEU A 52 -24.89 6.57 3.87
C LEU A 52 -26.37 6.16 3.89
N PRO A 53 -26.69 4.88 4.15
CA PRO A 53 -28.06 4.40 4.16
C PRO A 53 -28.86 4.94 5.36
N GLY A 54 -30.18 5.07 5.20
CA GLY A 54 -31.10 5.36 6.32
C GLY A 54 -30.96 6.74 6.96
N GLY A 55 -30.30 7.69 6.29
CA GLY A 55 -30.03 9.02 6.86
C GLY A 55 -28.99 9.02 7.98
N LEU A 56 -28.20 7.94 8.09
CA LEU A 56 -27.05 7.88 8.98
C LEU A 56 -26.04 8.96 8.60
N CYS A 57 -25.45 9.58 9.62
CA CYS A 57 -24.38 10.54 9.45
C CYS A 57 -23.26 10.22 10.45
N ARG A 58 -22.04 10.43 9.98
CA ARG A 58 -20.82 10.49 10.76
C ARG A 58 -20.79 11.78 11.53
N HIS A 59 -20.52 11.67 12.82
CA HIS A 59 -20.40 12.80 13.74
C HIS A 59 -19.05 12.72 14.42
N ASP A 60 -18.08 13.45 13.90
CA ASP A 60 -16.72 13.45 14.40
C ASP A 60 -16.23 14.88 14.59
N ARG A 61 -16.01 15.28 15.84
CA ARG A 61 -15.52 16.62 16.16
C ARG A 61 -14.05 16.80 15.86
N ALA A 62 -13.29 15.71 15.72
CA ALA A 62 -11.89 15.73 15.38
C ALA A 62 -11.65 15.94 13.88
N ASP A 63 -12.65 15.68 13.03
CA ASP A 63 -12.56 15.95 11.59
C ASP A 63 -12.29 17.43 11.32
N THR A 64 -11.34 17.66 10.43
CA THR A 64 -10.86 19.01 10.10
C THR A 64 -11.68 19.72 9.04
N VAL A 65 -12.57 19.00 8.34
CA VAL A 65 -13.37 19.51 7.22
C VAL A 65 -14.87 19.25 7.42
N LEU A 66 -15.28 18.01 7.69
CA LEU A 66 -16.67 17.61 7.86
C LEU A 66 -16.94 16.99 9.23
N GLN A 67 -17.32 17.83 10.19
CA GLN A 67 -17.70 17.33 11.52
C GLN A 67 -19.05 16.59 11.56
N ASN A 68 -19.91 16.88 10.59
CA ASN A 68 -21.16 16.18 10.36
C ASN A 68 -21.24 15.80 8.89
N ASP A 69 -21.20 14.51 8.60
CA ASP A 69 -21.13 14.00 7.23
C ASP A 69 -22.10 12.84 7.02
N CYS A 70 -23.03 12.98 6.08
CA CYS A 70 -23.99 11.92 5.74
C CYS A 70 -23.58 11.15 4.48
N THR A 71 -22.34 11.33 4.02
CA THR A 71 -21.72 10.64 2.89
C THR A 71 -20.77 9.55 3.38
N ALA A 72 -20.54 8.55 2.54
CA ALA A 72 -19.72 7.39 2.84
C ALA A 72 -18.33 7.55 2.21
N HIS A 73 -17.30 7.28 2.99
CA HIS A 73 -15.89 7.27 2.55
C HIS A 73 -15.32 5.86 2.41
N SER A 74 -16.15 4.86 2.61
CA SER A 74 -15.83 3.45 2.38
C SER A 74 -16.99 2.78 1.67
N LEU A 75 -16.69 1.76 0.87
CA LEU A 75 -17.68 0.93 0.22
C LEU A 75 -17.19 -0.50 0.04
N LEU A 76 -18.16 -1.38 -0.14
CA LEU A 76 -17.98 -2.75 -0.58
C LEU A 76 -18.47 -2.87 -2.02
N TYR A 77 -17.59 -3.23 -2.92
CA TYR A 77 -17.90 -3.50 -4.32
C TYR A 77 -18.02 -5.01 -4.55
N ASP A 78 -19.16 -5.45 -5.07
CA ASP A 78 -19.39 -6.85 -5.45
C ASP A 78 -19.08 -7.04 -6.93
N VAL A 79 -18.03 -7.83 -7.21
CA VAL A 79 -17.53 -8.03 -8.58
C VAL A 79 -18.53 -8.80 -9.44
N GLY A 80 -19.24 -9.78 -8.85
CA GLY A 80 -20.14 -10.66 -9.59
C GLY A 80 -21.43 -9.97 -10.02
N THR A 81 -21.99 -9.12 -9.16
CA THR A 81 -23.21 -8.35 -9.44
C THR A 81 -22.92 -6.95 -9.99
N ASN A 82 -21.66 -6.52 -9.97
CA ASN A 82 -21.23 -5.18 -10.34
C ASN A 82 -21.95 -4.08 -9.52
N THR A 83 -22.16 -4.31 -8.22
CA THR A 83 -22.88 -3.37 -7.33
C THR A 83 -21.98 -2.81 -6.24
N VAL A 84 -22.34 -1.64 -5.72
CA VAL A 84 -21.65 -0.97 -4.61
C VAL A 84 -22.57 -0.88 -3.39
N ARG A 85 -22.01 -1.08 -2.20
CA ARG A 85 -22.69 -0.87 -0.92
C ARG A 85 -21.86 0.09 -0.06
N PRO A 86 -22.42 1.22 0.39
CA PRO A 86 -21.72 2.11 1.33
C PRO A 86 -21.36 1.37 2.64
N LEU A 87 -20.18 1.71 3.17
CA LEU A 87 -19.69 1.31 4.48
C LEU A 87 -19.46 2.57 5.32
N MET A 88 -19.73 2.47 6.61
CA MET A 88 -19.49 3.56 7.55
C MET A 88 -18.08 3.46 8.12
N ILE A 89 -17.28 4.50 7.92
CA ILE A 89 -15.97 4.63 8.54
C ILE A 89 -15.93 5.94 9.30
N GLN A 90 -15.53 5.90 10.57
CA GLN A 90 -15.55 7.00 11.51
C GLN A 90 -14.26 7.80 11.45
N THR A 91 -13.11 7.13 11.51
CA THR A 91 -11.82 7.82 11.63
C THR A 91 -11.07 7.90 10.31
N ASP A 92 -10.21 8.90 10.15
CA ASP A 92 -9.51 9.17 8.89
C ASP A 92 -8.45 8.11 8.53
N THR A 93 -8.66 7.43 7.39
CA THR A 93 -7.77 6.39 6.88
C THR A 93 -6.61 6.91 6.04
N TRP A 94 -6.44 8.23 5.91
CA TRP A 94 -5.42 8.82 5.08
C TRP A 94 -4.02 8.29 5.38
N CYS A 95 -3.37 7.72 4.36
CA CYS A 95 -2.07 7.05 4.43
C CYS A 95 -1.96 5.96 5.49
N SER A 96 -3.03 5.19 5.64
CA SER A 96 -3.01 4.00 6.46
C SER A 96 -2.53 2.75 5.70
N SER A 97 -2.66 1.58 6.30
CA SER A 97 -2.37 0.30 5.66
C SER A 97 -3.14 -0.84 6.34
N GLY A 98 -3.07 -2.05 5.79
CA GLY A 98 -3.81 -3.19 6.34
C GLY A 98 -3.34 -4.55 5.83
N SER A 99 -3.90 -5.60 6.41
CA SER A 99 -3.68 -6.98 6.00
C SER A 99 -4.94 -7.80 6.25
N VAL A 100 -5.11 -8.87 5.46
CA VAL A 100 -6.27 -9.77 5.56
C VAL A 100 -5.86 -11.05 6.26
N PHE A 101 -6.59 -11.43 7.29
CA PHE A 101 -6.43 -12.70 7.97
C PHE A 101 -6.88 -13.90 7.12
N PRO A 102 -6.44 -15.12 7.45
CA PRO A 102 -6.87 -16.33 6.73
C PRO A 102 -8.39 -16.56 6.70
N ASP A 103 -9.11 -16.09 7.72
CA ASP A 103 -10.58 -16.13 7.80
C ASP A 103 -11.27 -15.09 6.88
N GLY A 104 -10.51 -14.19 6.27
CA GLY A 104 -10.99 -13.12 5.40
C GLY A 104 -11.23 -11.79 6.11
N THR A 105 -11.00 -11.70 7.42
CA THR A 105 -11.12 -10.45 8.17
C THR A 105 -10.03 -9.47 7.75
N LEU A 106 -10.44 -8.28 7.30
CA LEU A 106 -9.52 -7.18 7.00
C LEU A 106 -9.23 -6.42 8.30
N VAL A 107 -7.95 -6.30 8.63
CA VAL A 107 -7.47 -5.39 9.68
C VAL A 107 -6.69 -4.27 9.02
N GLN A 108 -7.19 -3.06 9.21
CA GLN A 108 -6.59 -1.82 8.77
C GLN A 108 -6.07 -1.08 10.00
N THR A 109 -4.94 -0.39 9.88
CA THR A 109 -4.28 0.27 11.01
C THR A 109 -3.72 1.62 10.62
N GLY A 110 -3.76 2.56 11.56
CA GLY A 110 -3.21 3.89 11.39
C GLY A 110 -4.07 4.74 10.46
N GLY A 111 -3.50 5.85 10.01
CA GLY A 111 -4.24 6.90 9.34
C GLY A 111 -3.71 8.27 9.73
N TYR A 112 -4.53 9.30 9.51
CA TYR A 112 -4.22 10.68 9.87
C TYR A 112 -5.08 11.13 11.04
N ASN A 113 -4.63 12.16 11.77
CA ASN A 113 -5.39 12.76 12.87
C ASN A 113 -5.90 11.72 13.90
N ASP A 114 -7.21 11.57 14.04
CA ASP A 114 -7.93 10.63 14.91
C ASP A 114 -7.83 9.16 14.45
N GLY A 115 -7.33 8.91 13.24
CA GLY A 115 -7.06 7.58 12.72
C GLY A 115 -5.67 7.02 13.05
N ASP A 116 -4.74 7.85 13.52
CA ASP A 116 -3.31 7.51 13.49
C ASP A 116 -2.86 6.49 14.55
N HIS A 117 -3.66 6.30 15.61
CA HIS A 117 -3.52 5.22 16.60
C HIS A 117 -4.66 4.19 16.53
N THR A 118 -5.46 4.21 15.47
CA THR A 118 -6.70 3.43 15.37
C THR A 118 -6.49 2.12 14.61
N VAL A 119 -7.17 1.06 15.05
CA VAL A 119 -7.34 -0.19 14.30
C VAL A 119 -8.79 -0.31 13.85
N ARG A 120 -9.00 -0.61 12.57
CA ARG A 120 -10.32 -0.82 11.98
C ARG A 120 -10.41 -2.25 11.46
N ILE A 121 -11.48 -2.93 11.81
CA ILE A 121 -11.67 -4.35 11.56
C ILE A 121 -12.94 -4.51 10.74
N LEU A 122 -12.85 -5.20 9.60
CA LEU A 122 -13.99 -5.54 8.77
C LEU A 122 -14.00 -7.05 8.54
N ALA A 123 -14.93 -7.72 9.22
CA ALA A 123 -15.17 -9.15 9.00
C ALA A 123 -15.76 -9.37 7.59
N PRO A 124 -15.56 -10.56 6.98
CA PRO A 124 -16.20 -10.90 5.73
C PRO A 124 -17.72 -10.73 5.83
N CYS A 125 -18.27 -9.98 4.89
CA CYS A 125 -19.71 -9.81 4.77
C CYS A 125 -20.40 -11.10 4.36
N THR A 126 -21.07 -11.76 5.31
CA THR A 126 -21.96 -12.90 5.07
C THR A 126 -23.40 -12.46 4.80
N ASP A 127 -23.75 -11.24 5.17
CA ASP A 127 -25.02 -10.57 4.93
C ASP A 127 -24.80 -9.10 4.52
N ASN A 128 -25.86 -8.29 4.51
CA ASN A 128 -25.81 -6.87 4.15
C ASN A 128 -25.60 -5.93 5.36
N TYR A 129 -25.24 -6.45 6.55
CA TYR A 129 -25.14 -5.68 7.79
C TYR A 129 -23.72 -5.53 8.34
N CYS A 130 -22.74 -6.20 7.74
CA CYS A 130 -21.32 -6.00 8.06
C CYS A 130 -20.88 -4.53 7.85
N ASP A 131 -20.13 -4.02 8.82
CA ASP A 131 -19.51 -2.70 8.77
C ASP A 131 -18.20 -2.68 9.56
N TRP A 132 -17.48 -1.57 9.50
CA TRP A 132 -16.22 -1.40 10.24
C TRP A 132 -16.46 -1.38 11.75
N ILE A 133 -15.57 -2.06 12.47
CA ILE A 133 -15.44 -1.96 13.92
C ILE A 133 -14.12 -1.24 14.20
N GLU A 134 -14.18 -0.11 14.90
CA GLU A 134 -13.01 0.75 15.13
C GLU A 134 -12.61 0.77 16.60
N VAL A 135 -11.34 0.46 16.85
CA VAL A 135 -10.71 0.47 18.16
C VAL A 135 -9.69 1.59 18.18
N HIS A 136 -10.06 2.68 18.84
CA HIS A 136 -9.25 3.88 18.99
C HIS A 136 -8.15 3.66 20.03
N ASP A 137 -7.06 4.43 19.95
CA ASP A 137 -5.90 4.36 20.86
C ASP A 137 -5.31 2.95 21.04
N TYR A 138 -5.48 2.10 20.00
CA TYR A 138 -5.00 0.72 20.01
C TYR A 138 -3.54 0.60 19.57
N LEU A 139 -3.04 1.48 18.71
CA LEU A 139 -1.63 1.44 18.33
C LEU A 139 -0.82 2.18 19.37
N SER A 140 0.44 1.79 19.51
CA SER A 140 1.34 2.37 20.52
C SER A 140 2.08 3.60 19.97
N GLU A 141 2.25 3.64 18.65
CA GLU A 141 2.83 4.75 17.91
C GLU A 141 1.89 5.25 16.83
N ARG A 142 2.14 6.48 16.37
CA ARG A 142 1.46 7.09 15.23
C ARG A 142 1.78 6.35 13.92
N ARG A 143 0.86 5.52 13.41
CA ARG A 143 1.06 4.71 12.20
C ARG A 143 0.55 5.37 10.92
N TRP A 144 1.02 6.59 10.65
CA TRP A 144 0.80 7.27 9.36
C TRP A 144 1.91 6.91 8.36
N TYR A 145 1.60 6.34 7.20
CA TYR A 145 2.55 5.75 6.22
C TYR A 145 3.32 4.51 6.71
N ALA A 146 2.70 3.69 7.55
CA ALA A 146 3.26 2.41 8.01
C ALA A 146 2.89 1.26 7.05
N THR A 147 3.60 0.13 7.11
CA THR A 147 3.26 -1.09 6.33
C THR A 147 2.78 -2.20 7.24
N ASN A 148 1.74 -2.92 6.82
CA ASN A 148 1.25 -4.12 7.48
C ASN A 148 1.65 -5.38 6.71
N GLN A 149 2.06 -6.42 7.42
CA GLN A 149 2.32 -7.74 6.84
C GLN A 149 1.76 -8.83 7.75
N ILE A 150 0.97 -9.74 7.18
CA ILE A 150 0.51 -10.95 7.89
C ILE A 150 1.69 -11.91 8.11
N LEU A 151 1.76 -12.48 9.32
CA LEU A 151 2.80 -13.40 9.76
C LEU A 151 2.29 -14.85 9.82
N SER A 152 3.23 -15.81 9.85
CA SER A 152 2.92 -17.24 9.93
C SER A 152 2.27 -17.67 11.25
N ASP A 153 2.39 -16.88 12.31
CA ASP A 153 1.73 -17.11 13.59
C ASP A 153 0.33 -16.47 13.68
N GLY A 154 -0.17 -15.91 12.57
CA GLY A 154 -1.49 -15.30 12.51
C GLY A 154 -1.57 -13.89 13.12
N ARG A 155 -0.44 -13.27 13.46
CA ARG A 155 -0.38 -11.84 13.80
C ARG A 155 -0.09 -10.99 12.57
N ILE A 156 -0.37 -9.70 12.66
CA ILE A 156 0.05 -8.70 11.68
C ILE A 156 1.16 -7.87 12.32
N ILE A 157 2.30 -7.76 11.64
CA ILE A 157 3.34 -6.80 12.01
C ILE A 157 3.04 -5.46 11.32
N ILE A 158 3.22 -4.37 12.06
CA ILE A 158 3.02 -3.00 11.59
C ILE A 158 4.37 -2.29 11.69
N ILE A 159 4.99 -1.98 10.55
CA ILE A 159 6.37 -1.49 10.45
C ILE A 159 6.40 -0.03 10.03
N GLY A 160 7.09 0.79 10.81
CA GLY A 160 7.40 2.17 10.47
C GLY A 160 6.21 3.11 10.58
N GLY A 161 6.18 4.08 9.67
CA GLY A 161 5.35 5.28 9.78
C GLY A 161 6.21 6.54 9.82
N ARG A 162 5.62 7.69 9.55
CA ARG A 162 6.32 8.96 9.45
C ARG A 162 6.95 9.31 10.79
N ARG A 163 8.28 9.37 10.80
CA ARG A 163 9.14 9.57 11.99
C ARG A 163 8.99 8.47 13.06
N GLN A 164 8.48 7.30 12.67
CA GLN A 164 8.40 6.12 13.52
C GLN A 164 9.43 5.10 13.07
N PHE A 165 10.41 4.83 13.94
CA PHE A 165 11.51 3.89 13.67
C PHE A 165 11.32 2.58 14.45
N THR A 166 10.07 2.16 14.58
CA THR A 166 9.68 0.98 15.34
C THR A 166 8.75 0.09 14.53
N TYR A 167 8.57 -1.16 14.97
CA TYR A 167 7.43 -1.97 14.60
C TYR A 167 6.65 -2.43 15.84
N GLU A 168 5.40 -2.82 15.65
CA GLU A 168 4.53 -3.42 16.67
C GLU A 168 3.62 -4.49 16.04
N PHE A 169 2.77 -5.14 16.84
CA PHE A 169 1.94 -6.26 16.40
C PHE A 169 0.45 -6.06 16.70
N TYR A 170 -0.39 -6.55 15.79
CA TYR A 170 -1.81 -6.77 16.01
C TYR A 170 -2.15 -8.28 15.93
N PRO A 171 -2.89 -8.84 16.90
CA PRO A 171 -3.20 -8.26 18.20
C PRO A 171 -1.93 -8.06 19.06
N ARG A 172 -2.00 -7.14 20.03
CA ARG A 172 -0.96 -6.93 21.04
C ARG A 172 -0.67 -8.22 21.81
N SER A 173 0.58 -8.38 22.27
CA SER A 173 0.93 -9.50 23.15
C SER A 173 0.19 -9.38 24.48
N SER A 174 -0.39 -10.48 24.96
CA SER A 174 -1.08 -10.54 26.27
C SER A 174 -0.14 -10.30 27.47
N GLN A 175 1.17 -10.37 27.25
CA GLN A 175 2.19 -10.15 28.27
C GLN A 175 2.63 -8.68 28.40
N ALA A 176 2.12 -7.78 27.55
CA ALA A 176 2.52 -6.38 27.60
C ALA A 176 1.85 -5.65 28.78
N SER A 177 2.65 -5.13 29.69
CA SER A 177 2.19 -4.39 30.88
C SER A 177 1.84 -2.92 30.60
N SER A 178 2.17 -2.41 29.41
CA SER A 178 1.92 -1.01 28.97
C SER A 178 1.88 -0.93 27.42
N PRO A 179 1.17 0.04 26.80
CA PRO A 179 1.22 0.28 25.36
C PRO A 179 2.65 0.41 24.80
N SER A 180 3.53 1.17 25.48
CA SER A 180 4.93 1.35 25.05
C SER A 180 5.79 0.08 25.14
N SER A 181 5.35 -0.94 25.88
CA SER A 181 6.05 -2.23 25.95
C SER A 181 5.79 -3.14 24.73
N ASN A 182 4.98 -2.70 23.76
CA ASN A 182 4.67 -3.44 22.54
C ASN A 182 5.44 -2.98 21.29
N THR A 183 6.35 -2.00 21.41
CA THR A 183 7.10 -1.48 20.27
C THR A 183 8.54 -1.98 20.28
N PHE A 184 9.08 -2.20 19.08
CA PHE A 184 10.42 -2.71 18.87
C PHE A 184 11.18 -1.72 18.00
N TRP A 185 12.28 -1.17 18.54
CA TRP A 185 13.13 -0.26 17.78
C TRP A 185 13.83 -1.00 16.63
N LEU A 186 13.75 -0.43 15.43
CA LEU A 186 14.38 -0.94 14.23
C LEU A 186 15.26 0.15 13.61
N ASN A 187 16.54 0.13 13.96
CA ASN A 187 17.52 1.14 13.53
C ASN A 187 17.59 1.31 12.00
N PHE A 188 17.34 0.24 11.24
CA PHE A 188 17.27 0.26 9.78
C PHE A 188 16.31 1.33 9.22
N LEU A 189 15.15 1.55 9.84
CA LEU A 189 14.20 2.58 9.41
C LEU A 189 14.77 3.99 9.62
N ARG A 190 15.56 4.21 10.66
CA ARG A 190 16.22 5.50 10.91
C ARG A 190 17.34 5.74 9.90
N GLU A 191 18.15 4.73 9.63
CA GLU A 191 19.28 4.85 8.71
C GLU A 191 18.87 5.02 7.24
N THR A 192 17.70 4.50 6.87
CA THR A 192 17.16 4.62 5.50
C THR A 192 16.33 5.90 5.30
N ARG A 193 16.10 6.67 6.37
CA ARG A 193 15.43 7.98 6.27
C ARG A 193 16.37 9.00 5.65
N ASP A 194 15.88 9.70 4.62
CA ASP A 194 16.47 10.93 4.11
C ASP A 194 15.53 12.14 4.36
N ASP A 195 15.94 13.31 3.88
CA ASP A 195 15.19 14.56 4.09
C ASP A 195 13.84 14.59 3.38
N ASP A 196 13.72 13.88 2.25
CA ASP A 196 12.48 13.69 1.49
C ASP A 196 11.60 12.55 2.06
N GLU A 197 12.08 11.84 3.10
CA GLU A 197 11.42 10.70 3.73
C GLU A 197 11.12 9.53 2.76
N ASN A 198 12.05 9.21 1.86
CA ASN A 198 11.93 8.11 0.88
C ASN A 198 11.98 6.68 1.47
N ASN A 199 11.58 6.50 2.73
CA ASN A 199 11.53 5.23 3.43
C ASN A 199 10.13 4.91 4.01
N LEU A 200 9.13 5.74 3.68
CA LEU A 200 7.74 5.54 4.08
C LEU A 200 7.08 4.42 3.28
N TYR A 201 6.14 3.68 3.89
CA TYR A 201 5.65 2.41 3.34
C TYR A 201 6.80 1.46 2.94
N PRO A 202 7.63 0.99 3.89
CA PRO A 202 8.67 0.01 3.60
C PRO A 202 8.04 -1.22 2.94
N PHE A 203 8.74 -1.82 1.98
CA PHE A 203 8.27 -3.04 1.35
C PHE A 203 8.60 -4.22 2.25
N VAL A 204 7.59 -4.99 2.63
CA VAL A 204 7.74 -6.09 3.60
C VAL A 204 7.18 -7.35 2.96
N HIS A 205 8.00 -8.41 2.90
CA HIS A 205 7.59 -9.72 2.41
C HIS A 205 7.98 -10.79 3.43
N LEU A 206 7.05 -11.67 3.79
CA LEU A 206 7.34 -12.83 4.63
C LEU A 206 8.07 -13.90 3.80
N LEU A 207 9.27 -14.27 4.23
CA LEU A 207 10.13 -15.23 3.53
C LEU A 207 9.82 -16.68 3.96
N PRO A 208 10.16 -17.69 3.13
CA PRO A 208 9.93 -19.11 3.44
C PRO A 208 10.59 -19.59 4.74
N ASN A 209 11.72 -18.99 5.13
CA ASN A 209 12.40 -19.30 6.39
C ASN A 209 11.73 -18.66 7.63
N GLY A 210 10.67 -17.88 7.44
CA GLY A 210 9.93 -17.20 8.50
C GLY A 210 10.48 -15.83 8.90
N ASN A 211 11.57 -15.34 8.28
CA ASN A 211 12.04 -13.96 8.45
C ASN A 211 11.27 -13.00 7.54
N LEU A 212 11.46 -11.69 7.75
CA LEU A 212 10.91 -10.67 6.88
C LEU A 212 12.01 -10.07 6.00
N PHE A 213 11.79 -10.04 4.69
CA PHE A 213 12.48 -9.11 3.83
C PHE A 213 11.88 -7.73 4.04
N VAL A 214 12.70 -6.75 4.43
CA VAL A 214 12.29 -5.35 4.59
C VAL A 214 13.16 -4.49 3.70
N PHE A 215 12.56 -3.81 2.73
CA PHE A 215 13.23 -2.84 1.87
C PHE A 215 12.73 -1.43 2.17
N ALA A 216 13.67 -0.51 2.35
CA ALA A 216 13.39 0.90 2.60
C ALA A 216 14.43 1.78 1.89
N ASN A 217 13.96 2.81 1.18
CA ASN A 217 14.77 3.72 0.37
C ASN A 217 15.50 2.97 -0.75
N THR A 218 16.75 2.57 -0.52
CA THR A 218 17.60 1.83 -1.47
C THR A 218 18.17 0.54 -0.87
N ARG A 219 17.96 0.29 0.41
CA ARG A 219 18.57 -0.83 1.16
C ARG A 219 17.52 -1.87 1.49
N ALA A 220 17.96 -3.09 1.73
CA ALA A 220 17.13 -4.16 2.25
C ALA A 220 17.82 -4.96 3.34
N ILE A 221 17.02 -5.54 4.23
CA ILE A 221 17.45 -6.45 5.28
C ILE A 221 16.56 -7.70 5.34
N SER A 222 17.12 -8.79 5.87
CA SER A 222 16.37 -9.91 6.42
C SER A 222 16.26 -9.74 7.92
N LEU A 223 15.05 -9.54 8.43
CA LEU A 223 14.75 -9.30 9.84
C LEU A 223 14.16 -10.56 10.47
N ASP A 224 14.83 -11.09 11.49
CA ASP A 224 14.19 -11.95 12.48
C ASP A 224 13.43 -11.06 13.47
N TYR A 225 12.13 -10.89 13.20
CA TYR A 225 11.23 -10.05 14.00
C TYR A 225 10.87 -10.67 15.36
N LYS A 226 11.16 -11.97 15.57
CA LYS A 226 10.90 -12.64 16.86
C LYS A 226 11.99 -12.29 17.86
N GLN A 227 13.23 -12.17 17.37
CA GLN A 227 14.39 -11.81 18.18
C GLN A 227 14.75 -10.32 18.09
N ASN A 228 14.11 -9.57 17.19
CA ASN A 228 14.48 -8.20 16.82
C ASN A 228 15.94 -8.09 16.32
N VAL A 229 16.35 -9.00 15.44
CA VAL A 229 17.72 -9.08 14.92
C VAL A 229 17.72 -8.99 13.40
N VAL A 230 18.56 -8.10 12.86
CA VAL A 230 18.88 -8.08 11.43
C VAL A 230 19.84 -9.24 11.14
N VAL A 231 19.36 -10.26 10.44
CA VAL A 231 20.11 -11.48 10.11
C VAL A 231 21.05 -11.24 8.93
N THR A 232 20.61 -10.45 7.95
CA THR A 232 21.38 -10.17 6.74
C THR A 232 21.03 -8.78 6.24
N GLU A 233 22.04 -8.05 5.78
CA GLU A 233 21.85 -6.85 4.97
C GLU A 233 22.17 -7.19 3.51
N PHE A 234 21.25 -6.85 2.61
CA PHE A 234 21.41 -7.08 1.18
C PHE A 234 22.13 -5.89 0.53
N PRO A 235 22.81 -6.09 -0.62
CA PRO A 235 23.35 -5.00 -1.40
C PRO A 235 22.26 -3.96 -1.73
N ALA A 236 22.61 -2.69 -1.68
CA ALA A 236 21.71 -1.62 -2.08
C ALA A 236 21.34 -1.75 -3.56
N ILE A 237 20.12 -1.31 -3.92
CA ILE A 237 19.69 -1.32 -5.31
C ILE A 237 20.62 -0.41 -6.14
N PRO A 238 21.05 -0.85 -7.34
CA PRO A 238 21.92 -0.04 -8.20
C PRO A 238 21.27 1.30 -8.57
N GLY A 239 22.10 2.31 -8.82
CA GLY A 239 21.68 3.66 -9.23
C GLY A 239 21.40 4.62 -8.06
N GLY A 240 21.16 4.12 -6.84
CA GLY A 240 21.00 4.98 -5.65
C GLY A 240 19.67 5.73 -5.56
N ASP A 241 18.74 5.44 -6.47
CA ASP A 241 17.41 6.03 -6.48
C ASP A 241 16.46 5.26 -5.55
N PRO A 242 15.70 5.98 -4.70
CA PRO A 242 14.76 5.37 -3.78
C PRO A 242 13.62 4.64 -4.51
N ARG A 243 13.00 3.66 -3.83
CA ARG A 243 11.80 2.97 -4.34
C ARG A 243 10.56 3.15 -3.46
N ASN A 244 10.69 3.55 -2.20
CA ASN A 244 9.53 3.72 -1.32
C ASN A 244 8.90 5.11 -1.47
N TYR A 245 7.73 5.33 -0.87
CA TYR A 245 7.09 6.64 -0.91
C TYR A 245 8.02 7.72 -0.31
N PRO A 246 8.10 8.94 -0.89
CA PRO A 246 7.33 9.47 -2.02
C PRO A 246 7.84 9.10 -3.42
N SER A 247 8.98 8.44 -3.55
CA SER A 247 9.49 7.98 -4.85
C SER A 247 8.52 7.06 -5.60
N SER A 248 7.69 6.30 -4.88
CA SER A 248 6.53 5.56 -5.42
C SER A 248 6.88 4.44 -6.42
N GLY A 249 7.92 3.67 -6.10
CA GLY A 249 8.18 2.37 -6.72
C GLY A 249 7.25 1.28 -6.18
N SER A 250 7.41 0.08 -6.70
CA SER A 250 6.60 -1.09 -6.33
C SER A 250 7.48 -2.30 -6.08
N SER A 251 6.96 -3.25 -5.29
CA SER A 251 7.60 -4.55 -5.08
C SER A 251 6.59 -5.68 -5.20
N VAL A 252 7.06 -6.83 -5.66
CA VAL A 252 6.27 -8.06 -5.75
C VAL A 252 7.15 -9.25 -5.37
N LEU A 253 6.62 -10.10 -4.48
CA LEU A 253 7.14 -11.46 -4.31
C LEU A 253 6.61 -12.30 -5.47
N LEU A 254 7.50 -12.80 -6.32
CA LEU A 254 7.14 -13.59 -7.47
C LEU A 254 6.58 -14.96 -7.05
N PRO A 255 5.75 -15.60 -7.90
CA PRO A 255 5.20 -16.91 -7.60
C PRO A 255 6.30 -17.92 -7.26
N MET A 256 6.19 -18.53 -6.08
CA MET A 256 7.10 -19.58 -5.64
C MET A 256 6.68 -20.93 -6.23
N ASN A 257 7.64 -21.70 -6.73
CA ASN A 257 7.40 -23.06 -7.21
C ASN A 257 7.66 -24.05 -6.08
N ASP A 258 6.59 -24.70 -5.61
CA ASP A 258 6.69 -25.80 -4.63
C ASP A 258 6.91 -27.13 -5.35
N VAL A 259 8.11 -27.30 -5.91
CA VAL A 259 8.52 -28.60 -6.50
C VAL A 259 9.09 -29.46 -5.37
N GLN A 260 8.46 -30.61 -5.15
CA GLN A 260 8.82 -31.56 -4.10
C GLN A 260 10.33 -31.88 -4.15
N ASN A 261 11.00 -31.71 -3.00
CA ASN A 261 12.42 -31.95 -2.71
C ASN A 261 13.42 -30.84 -3.02
N GLU A 262 13.00 -29.64 -3.44
CA GLU A 262 13.90 -28.48 -3.54
C GLU A 262 13.61 -27.42 -2.45
N PRO A 263 14.63 -26.70 -1.96
CA PRO A 263 14.40 -25.53 -1.10
C PRO A 263 13.56 -24.48 -1.84
N ILE A 264 12.53 -23.95 -1.17
CA ILE A 264 11.72 -22.88 -1.74
C ILE A 264 12.57 -21.60 -1.82
N GLU A 265 12.87 -21.18 -3.05
CA GLU A 265 13.51 -19.90 -3.33
C GLU A 265 12.45 -18.79 -3.47
N ALA A 266 12.64 -17.69 -2.75
CA ALA A 266 11.79 -16.50 -2.83
C ALA A 266 12.49 -15.44 -3.68
N GLU A 267 11.88 -15.08 -4.80
CA GLU A 267 12.35 -14.01 -5.68
C GLU A 267 11.47 -12.76 -5.51
N ILE A 268 12.08 -11.62 -5.18
CA ILE A 268 11.38 -10.35 -4.98
C ILE A 268 11.85 -9.37 -6.07
N MET A 269 10.91 -8.93 -6.90
CA MET A 269 11.15 -7.90 -7.90
C MET A 269 10.78 -6.52 -7.32
N ILE A 270 11.69 -5.56 -7.44
CA ILE A 270 11.46 -4.16 -7.09
C ILE A 270 11.68 -3.31 -8.33
N CYS A 271 10.68 -2.51 -8.71
CA CYS A 271 10.67 -1.77 -9.96
C CYS A 271 10.00 -0.39 -9.81
N GLY A 272 10.32 0.51 -10.73
CA GLY A 272 9.80 1.87 -10.75
C GLY A 272 10.44 2.76 -9.70
N GLY A 273 9.69 3.78 -9.26
CA GLY A 273 10.21 4.83 -8.40
C GLY A 273 10.76 6.01 -9.21
N ALA A 274 10.72 7.18 -8.60
CA ALA A 274 11.30 8.40 -9.10
C ALA A 274 12.76 8.57 -8.65
N PRO A 275 13.57 9.35 -9.39
CA PRO A 275 14.91 9.69 -8.96
C PRO A 275 14.93 10.43 -7.62
N ARG A 276 16.04 10.34 -6.88
CA ARG A 276 16.22 11.09 -5.63
C ARG A 276 16.01 12.60 -5.86
N GLY A 277 15.27 13.25 -4.96
CA GLY A 277 14.93 14.68 -5.08
C GLY A 277 13.76 14.98 -6.01
N ALA A 278 13.14 13.98 -6.65
CA ALA A 278 11.98 14.19 -7.52
C ALA A 278 10.81 14.88 -6.81
N PHE A 279 10.57 14.57 -5.52
CA PHE A 279 9.56 15.25 -4.72
C PHE A 279 9.81 16.77 -4.63
N SER A 280 11.04 17.14 -4.28
CA SER A 280 11.48 18.53 -4.20
C SER A 280 11.41 19.23 -5.58
N LEU A 281 11.85 18.56 -6.65
CA LEU A 281 11.75 19.08 -8.02
C LEU A 281 10.29 19.30 -8.47
N ALA A 282 9.38 18.38 -8.12
CA ALA A 282 7.97 18.49 -8.43
C ALA A 282 7.33 19.71 -7.75
N MET A 283 7.72 20.02 -6.50
CA MET A 283 7.31 21.26 -5.81
C MET A 283 7.79 22.52 -6.54
N HIS A 284 8.94 22.45 -7.22
CA HIS A 284 9.45 23.49 -8.10
C HIS A 284 8.99 23.37 -9.56
N ARG A 285 7.96 22.56 -9.83
CA ARG A 285 7.37 22.31 -11.17
C ARG A 285 8.39 21.85 -12.21
N THR A 286 9.43 21.14 -11.77
CA THR A 286 10.46 20.55 -12.62
C THR A 286 10.21 19.05 -12.74
N VAL A 287 10.18 18.54 -13.97
CA VAL A 287 10.00 17.11 -14.27
C VAL A 287 11.27 16.59 -14.91
N THR A 288 11.84 15.53 -14.33
CA THR A 288 12.98 14.81 -14.92
C THR A 288 12.52 13.41 -15.27
N ALA A 289 12.74 12.99 -16.52
CA ALA A 289 12.41 11.66 -17.00
C ALA A 289 13.68 11.02 -17.58
N VAL A 290 13.87 9.73 -17.32
CA VAL A 290 14.97 8.94 -17.88
C VAL A 290 14.39 8.08 -18.99
N GLY A 291 15.07 8.05 -20.14
CA GLY A 291 14.69 7.21 -21.26
C GLY A 291 14.80 5.71 -20.93
N PRO A 292 14.17 4.84 -21.71
CA PRO A 292 14.26 3.39 -21.55
C PRO A 292 15.71 2.91 -21.61
N SER A 293 16.06 1.94 -20.78
CA SER A 293 17.44 1.49 -20.61
C SER A 293 17.96 0.61 -21.75
N THR A 294 17.06 0.06 -22.59
CA THR A 294 17.42 -0.77 -23.73
C THR A 294 16.48 -0.54 -24.92
N ALA A 295 16.96 -0.87 -26.13
CA ALA A 295 16.21 -0.74 -27.37
C ALA A 295 15.03 -1.73 -27.48
N GLU A 296 15.05 -2.82 -26.70
CA GLU A 296 13.93 -3.77 -26.62
C GLU A 296 12.72 -3.15 -25.91
N ILE A 297 12.94 -2.25 -24.94
CA ILE A 297 11.89 -1.55 -24.21
C ILE A 297 11.28 -0.45 -25.09
N ALA A 298 12.12 0.33 -25.78
CA ALA A 298 11.67 1.26 -26.81
C ALA A 298 12.66 1.29 -27.97
N PRO A 299 12.28 0.78 -29.16
CA PRO A 299 13.14 0.80 -30.33
C PRO A 299 13.57 2.22 -30.73
N PRO A 300 14.76 2.39 -31.36
CA PRO A 300 15.22 3.71 -31.79
C PRO A 300 14.19 4.40 -32.70
N GLY A 301 13.86 5.65 -32.39
CA GLY A 301 12.77 6.34 -33.08
C GLY A 301 12.40 7.68 -32.46
N TYR A 302 11.43 8.35 -33.08
CA TYR A 302 10.80 9.56 -32.54
C TYR A 302 9.57 9.18 -31.73
N TYR A 303 9.48 9.72 -30.52
CA TYR A 303 8.38 9.52 -29.59
C TYR A 303 7.79 10.88 -29.22
N MET A 304 6.48 10.93 -28.98
CA MET A 304 5.83 12.10 -28.39
C MET A 304 5.76 11.93 -26.87
N LEU A 305 6.36 12.85 -26.15
CA LEU A 305 6.34 12.93 -24.70
C LEU A 305 5.23 13.90 -24.25
N PHE A 306 4.43 13.48 -23.28
CA PHE A 306 3.39 14.28 -22.63
C PHE A 306 3.61 14.28 -21.12
N VAL A 307 3.46 15.44 -20.48
CA VAL A 307 3.31 15.55 -19.03
C VAL A 307 1.83 15.64 -18.72
N VAL A 308 1.28 14.70 -17.98
CA VAL A 308 -0.14 14.69 -17.63
C VAL A 308 -0.33 15.23 -16.21
N HIS A 309 -1.17 16.25 -16.06
CA HIS A 309 -1.56 16.79 -14.76
C HIS A 309 -3.09 16.85 -14.67
N ALA A 310 -3.66 16.24 -13.63
CA ALA A 310 -5.12 16.16 -13.41
C ALA A 310 -5.90 15.65 -14.64
N GLY A 311 -5.35 14.65 -15.34
CA GLY A 311 -5.95 14.09 -16.55
C GLY A 311 -5.82 14.96 -17.81
N VAL A 312 -5.19 16.14 -17.71
CA VAL A 312 -4.93 17.04 -18.84
C VAL A 312 -3.48 16.83 -19.32
N PRO A 313 -3.26 16.35 -20.56
CA PRO A 313 -1.92 16.24 -21.12
C PRO A 313 -1.37 17.63 -21.50
N SER A 314 -0.06 17.82 -21.35
CA SER A 314 0.66 18.96 -21.90
C SER A 314 0.62 18.98 -23.43
N SER A 315 1.13 20.05 -24.04
CA SER A 315 1.55 19.96 -25.44
C SER A 315 2.61 18.86 -25.59
N GLY A 316 2.50 18.06 -26.66
CA GLY A 316 3.44 16.99 -26.95
C GLY A 316 4.80 17.52 -27.36
N MET A 317 5.87 16.90 -26.84
CA MET A 317 7.25 17.17 -27.24
C MET A 317 7.82 15.98 -28.01
N TRP A 318 8.45 16.23 -29.16
CA TRP A 318 9.17 15.18 -29.87
C TRP A 318 10.52 14.90 -29.20
N VAL A 319 10.73 13.65 -28.81
CA VAL A 319 12.02 13.16 -28.32
C VAL A 319 12.51 12.05 -29.24
N ARG A 320 13.82 12.03 -29.51
CA ARG A 320 14.46 10.97 -30.29
C ARG A 320 15.18 10.03 -29.34
N ILE A 321 14.74 8.78 -29.29
CA ILE A 321 15.41 7.70 -28.58
C ILE A 321 16.38 7.03 -29.57
N GLN A 322 17.62 6.80 -29.12
CA GLN A 322 18.71 6.20 -29.92
C GLN A 322 19.07 4.84 -29.38
#